data_AF-A0A4Y3WJH2-F1
#
_entry.id   AF-A0A4Y3WJH2-F1
#
_cell.length_a   1.000
_cell.length_b   1.000
_cell.length_c   1.000
_cell.angle_alpha   90.00
_cell.angle_beta   90.00
_cell.angle_gamma   90.00
#
_symmetry.space_group_name_H-M   'P 1'
#
loop_
_entity.id
_entity.type
_entity.pdbx_description
1 polymer ?
#
loop_
_entity_poly.entity_id
_entity_poly.type
_entity_poly.pdbx_seq_one_letter_code
_entity_poly.pdbx_strand_id
1 'polypeptide(L)'
;MSSPRHGPRHRGSGTGPPAATGDPEDDTGPIGITPRPAGRHRDPGPDPAPGDGAAGARHADDDHRDAVPHDHPTETPALTGHGHGHGPAPRADRRVHVAIALLLIPAALATLVGLVLLFPYERAQPLDGAAALPRVPGTVSATAESDCSPGEGDRGCAALTVRLTGGDAAGTSIVTLVSVVRGVAPFTTGDEVLLTVDGDPADPESYQIADFQREVPLLVLALLFGAAVVALGRFRGLAALGSLVLTGVVLVGFVLPAILAGRDPLLVAVVGCTAIMFCALYLTHGFSSRTSTAVLGTFGSLVLIGVLGVGFAAAARLTGADEDTASLANALGTAVDGRGLVLAGLMIGALGALDDVTVTQSSAVWELRAADPTLRPGALFSSAMRIGRDHVASAVNTLVLAYAGAALPLLLLFSVAERGLADTLTSQVIATEIVRTLVGSIGLVAAVPLTTALAVAVSTRGRIGR
;
A
#
# COMPACT_ATOMS: atom_id res chain seq x y z
N MET A 1 16.58 -75.84 1.12
CA MET A 1 17.48 -75.99 2.28
C MET A 1 17.47 -74.68 3.06
N SER A 2 17.49 -74.59 4.39
CA SER A 2 17.01 -75.51 5.45
C SER A 2 16.76 -74.63 6.68
N SER A 3 15.74 -74.96 7.48
CA SER A 3 15.28 -74.14 8.63
C SER A 3 15.84 -74.71 9.97
N PRO A 4 15.25 -74.48 11.17
CA PRO A 4 15.70 -73.49 12.18
C PRO A 4 16.03 -74.15 13.55
N ARG A 5 15.77 -73.45 14.69
CA ARG A 5 15.59 -73.86 16.13
C ARG A 5 16.63 -73.22 17.09
N HIS A 6 16.41 -72.98 18.40
CA HIS A 6 15.28 -72.99 19.38
C HIS A 6 15.64 -71.96 20.51
N GLY A 7 14.74 -71.27 21.26
CA GLY A 7 13.98 -71.73 22.46
C GLY A 7 14.84 -71.71 23.76
N PRO A 8 14.34 -71.61 25.04
CA PRO A 8 12.98 -71.41 25.64
C PRO A 8 12.84 -70.05 26.41
N ARG A 9 11.70 -69.50 26.92
CA ARG A 9 10.44 -69.91 27.62
C ARG A 9 10.48 -70.06 29.17
N HIS A 10 9.75 -69.18 29.89
CA HIS A 10 9.01 -69.37 31.17
C HIS A 10 7.88 -68.30 31.19
N ARG A 11 6.55 -68.57 31.30
CA ARG A 11 5.71 -69.01 32.46
C ARG A 11 5.83 -68.10 33.69
N GLY A 12 4.77 -67.50 34.28
CA GLY A 12 3.30 -67.53 34.09
C GLY A 12 2.61 -66.50 35.02
N SER A 13 1.30 -66.48 35.35
CA SER A 13 0.12 -67.23 34.84
C SER A 13 -1.20 -66.88 35.60
N GLY A 14 -2.27 -66.44 34.90
CA GLY A 14 -3.69 -66.54 35.34
C GLY A 14 -4.28 -65.35 36.14
N THR A 15 -5.60 -65.07 36.16
CA THR A 15 -6.80 -65.77 35.64
C THR A 15 -7.98 -64.79 35.41
N GLY A 16 -8.88 -65.07 34.45
CA GLY A 16 -10.19 -64.40 34.30
C GLY A 16 -11.35 -65.22 34.91
N PRO A 17 -12.53 -65.29 34.26
CA PRO A 17 -13.64 -64.32 34.26
C PRO A 17 -14.92 -64.92 34.93
N PRO A 18 -16.17 -64.43 34.74
CA PRO A 18 -16.95 -64.67 33.50
C PRO A 18 -17.92 -63.52 33.09
N ALA A 19 -18.77 -63.76 32.09
CA ALA A 19 -19.66 -62.79 31.43
C ALA A 19 -21.17 -63.15 31.49
N ALA A 20 -22.04 -62.18 31.17
CA ALA A 20 -23.46 -62.32 30.77
C ALA A 20 -23.91 -60.95 30.15
N THR A 21 -24.12 -60.81 28.84
CA THR A 21 -25.32 -61.08 28.01
C THR A 21 -26.54 -60.16 28.26
N GLY A 22 -26.93 -59.37 27.25
CA GLY A 22 -28.19 -58.61 27.19
C GLY A 22 -28.24 -57.57 26.05
N ASP A 23 -28.86 -57.93 24.92
CA ASP A 23 -29.36 -57.04 23.85
C ASP A 23 -30.91 -57.07 23.90
N PRO A 24 -31.67 -56.26 23.13
CA PRO A 24 -31.54 -54.81 22.90
C PRO A 24 -32.91 -54.10 23.11
N GLU A 25 -32.95 -52.80 23.37
CA GLU A 25 -34.21 -52.02 23.28
C GLU A 25 -34.05 -50.71 22.49
N ASP A 26 -35.10 -50.42 21.73
CA ASP A 26 -35.29 -49.31 20.80
C ASP A 26 -36.06 -48.21 21.54
N ASP A 27 -35.52 -46.98 21.62
CA ASP A 27 -36.29 -45.84 22.14
C ASP A 27 -36.05 -44.56 21.32
N THR A 28 -37.09 -44.22 20.56
CA THR A 28 -37.20 -43.00 19.76
C THR A 28 -37.68 -41.83 20.63
N GLY A 29 -36.80 -40.88 20.95
CA GLY A 29 -37.17 -39.67 21.71
C GLY A 29 -36.29 -38.45 21.37
N PRO A 30 -36.87 -37.26 21.10
CA PRO A 30 -36.09 -36.08 20.70
C PRO A 30 -35.43 -35.40 21.90
N ILE A 31 -34.16 -35.02 21.75
CA ILE A 31 -33.47 -34.17 22.73
C ILE A 31 -34.07 -32.76 22.70
N GLY A 32 -34.88 -32.45 23.71
CA GLY A 32 -35.55 -31.16 23.83
C GLY A 32 -34.58 -30.00 24.06
N ILE A 33 -34.45 -29.12 23.07
CA ILE A 33 -33.79 -27.83 23.23
C ILE A 33 -34.69 -26.95 24.10
N THR A 34 -34.23 -26.60 25.31
CA THR A 34 -34.91 -25.64 26.17
C THR A 34 -34.71 -24.21 25.62
N PRO A 35 -35.77 -23.46 25.30
CA PRO A 35 -35.62 -22.07 24.86
C PRO A 35 -35.17 -21.18 26.02
N ARG A 36 -34.05 -20.49 25.88
CA ARG A 36 -33.72 -19.34 26.73
C ARG A 36 -34.81 -18.27 26.58
N PRO A 37 -35.27 -17.63 27.67
CA PRO A 37 -36.29 -16.58 27.57
C PRO A 37 -35.76 -15.38 26.76
N ALA A 38 -36.58 -14.89 25.84
CA ALA A 38 -36.22 -13.77 24.97
C ALA A 38 -35.96 -12.49 25.78
N GLY A 39 -34.85 -11.81 25.47
CA GLY A 39 -34.61 -10.45 25.93
C GLY A 39 -35.68 -9.51 25.35
N ARG A 40 -36.23 -8.62 26.18
CA ARG A 40 -37.28 -7.68 25.77
C ARG A 40 -36.84 -6.82 24.58
N HIS A 41 -37.66 -6.77 23.54
CA HIS A 41 -37.66 -5.68 22.57
C HIS A 41 -37.75 -4.33 23.33
N ARG A 42 -36.96 -3.35 22.89
CA ARG A 42 -37.24 -1.93 23.12
C ARG A 42 -37.80 -1.37 21.83
N ASP A 43 -39.02 -0.84 21.89
CA ASP A 43 -39.62 -0.12 20.77
C ASP A 43 -38.84 1.18 20.47
N PRO A 44 -38.74 1.60 19.21
CA PRO A 44 -38.31 2.94 18.85
C PRO A 44 -39.44 3.93 19.16
N GLY A 45 -39.19 4.85 20.10
CA GLY A 45 -40.10 5.98 20.37
C GLY A 45 -40.09 7.01 19.23
N PRO A 46 -41.19 7.77 19.05
CA PRO A 46 -41.38 8.67 17.90
C PRO A 46 -40.61 9.99 18.01
N ASP A 47 -40.40 10.63 16.84
CA ASP A 47 -39.78 11.96 16.70
C ASP A 47 -40.54 13.07 17.48
N PRO A 48 -39.83 14.08 18.01
CA PRO A 48 -40.44 15.30 18.51
C PRO A 48 -40.70 16.31 17.38
N ALA A 49 -41.97 16.57 17.09
CA ALA A 49 -42.42 17.73 16.32
C ALA A 49 -42.31 19.05 17.14
N PRO A 50 -42.26 20.23 16.51
CA PRO A 50 -41.94 21.48 17.20
C PRO A 50 -43.11 22.03 18.04
N GLY A 51 -42.79 22.67 19.17
CA GLY A 51 -43.76 23.32 20.04
C GLY A 51 -43.63 24.84 20.05
N ASP A 52 -44.64 25.53 19.53
CA ASP A 52 -44.86 26.96 19.78
C ASP A 52 -45.33 27.21 21.22
N GLY A 53 -44.92 28.34 21.81
CA GLY A 53 -45.34 28.77 23.15
C GLY A 53 -45.13 30.26 23.36
N ALA A 54 -46.21 31.04 23.32
CA ALA A 54 -46.17 32.48 23.14
C ALA A 54 -46.26 33.33 24.43
N ALA A 55 -46.06 34.65 24.21
CA ALA A 55 -46.64 35.81 24.92
C ALA A 55 -45.84 36.44 26.08
N GLY A 56 -45.69 37.79 26.04
CA GLY A 56 -45.32 38.54 27.26
C GLY A 56 -44.75 39.97 27.16
N ALA A 57 -45.48 40.92 26.55
CA ALA A 57 -45.55 42.34 26.99
C ALA A 57 -44.39 43.38 26.74
N ARG A 58 -44.73 44.34 25.84
CA ARG A 58 -44.74 45.83 26.02
C ARG A 58 -43.49 46.69 25.74
N HIS A 59 -43.69 47.60 24.76
CA HIS A 59 -43.42 49.06 24.76
C HIS A 59 -41.96 49.58 24.91
N ALA A 60 -41.54 50.68 24.26
CA ALA A 60 -42.20 51.60 23.31
C ALA A 60 -41.18 52.26 22.36
N ASP A 61 -41.69 53.08 21.45
CA ASP A 61 -41.03 53.96 20.49
C ASP A 61 -39.93 54.87 21.10
N ASP A 62 -38.95 55.28 20.29
CA ASP A 62 -39.07 56.61 19.66
C ASP A 62 -38.17 56.78 18.42
N ASP A 63 -38.68 57.54 17.44
CA ASP A 63 -38.02 57.92 16.19
C ASP A 63 -37.40 59.31 16.34
N HIS A 64 -36.12 59.47 16.02
CA HIS A 64 -35.59 60.81 15.74
C HIS A 64 -34.55 60.78 14.61
N ARG A 65 -35.02 61.22 13.45
CA ARG A 65 -34.21 61.70 12.33
C ARG A 65 -33.43 62.95 12.74
N ASP A 66 -32.22 63.08 12.25
CA ASP A 66 -31.68 64.37 11.79
C ASP A 66 -30.72 64.13 10.59
N ALA A 67 -30.61 65.14 9.74
CA ALA A 67 -30.03 65.03 8.39
C ALA A 67 -28.75 65.90 8.21
N VAL A 68 -28.35 66.12 6.95
CA VAL A 68 -27.38 67.14 6.44
C VAL A 68 -25.89 66.69 6.45
N PRO A 69 -25.10 66.92 5.36
CA PRO A 69 -25.43 66.85 3.93
C PRO A 69 -24.37 66.06 3.10
N HIS A 70 -24.58 65.97 1.78
CA HIS A 70 -23.52 65.59 0.83
C HIS A 70 -22.57 66.76 0.54
N ASP A 71 -21.30 66.46 0.25
CA ASP A 71 -20.45 67.35 -0.55
C ASP A 71 -19.54 66.52 -1.48
N HIS A 72 -19.43 66.96 -2.74
CA HIS A 72 -18.68 66.29 -3.81
C HIS A 72 -17.80 67.31 -4.52
N PRO A 73 -16.49 67.06 -4.65
CA PRO A 73 -15.70 67.58 -5.75
C PRO A 73 -15.44 66.48 -6.78
N THR A 74 -15.86 66.69 -8.01
CA THR A 74 -15.43 65.94 -9.19
C THR A 74 -14.00 66.31 -9.59
N GLU A 75 -13.08 65.35 -9.58
CA GLU A 75 -11.87 65.40 -10.41
C GLU A 75 -11.75 64.14 -11.27
N THR A 76 -11.27 64.33 -12.50
CA THR A 76 -11.19 63.33 -13.57
C THR A 76 -10.00 62.39 -13.37
N PRO A 77 -10.14 61.09 -13.73
CA PRO A 77 -9.09 60.12 -13.50
C PRO A 77 -7.92 60.28 -14.49
N ALA A 78 -6.76 60.70 -13.97
CA ALA A 78 -5.50 60.59 -14.71
C ALA A 78 -5.06 59.11 -14.77
N LEU A 79 -5.08 58.53 -15.96
CA LEU A 79 -4.61 57.15 -16.23
C LEU A 79 -3.08 57.04 -16.09
N THR A 80 -2.58 56.90 -14.86
CA THR A 80 -1.21 56.44 -14.61
C THR A 80 -1.13 54.92 -14.79
N GLY A 81 -0.63 54.48 -15.94
CA GLY A 81 -0.38 53.06 -16.20
C GLY A 81 0.70 52.49 -15.28
N HIS A 82 0.29 51.74 -14.25
CA HIS A 82 1.21 50.99 -13.40
C HIS A 82 1.69 49.72 -14.11
N GLY A 83 2.80 49.84 -14.85
CA GLY A 83 3.56 48.69 -15.33
C GLY A 83 4.21 47.97 -14.14
N HIS A 84 3.62 46.86 -13.69
CA HIS A 84 4.25 45.97 -12.71
C HIS A 84 5.42 45.24 -13.35
N GLY A 85 6.59 45.89 -13.37
CA GLY A 85 7.85 45.24 -13.70
C GLY A 85 8.12 44.12 -12.71
N HIS A 86 8.19 42.88 -13.20
CA HIS A 86 8.64 41.73 -12.42
C HIS A 86 10.13 41.92 -12.08
N GLY A 87 10.41 42.61 -10.97
CA GLY A 87 11.73 42.59 -10.36
C GLY A 87 12.14 41.14 -10.05
N PRO A 88 13.41 40.76 -10.24
CA PRO A 88 13.87 39.41 -9.93
C PRO A 88 13.62 39.10 -8.46
N ALA A 89 13.06 37.91 -8.18
CA ALA A 89 12.61 37.51 -6.86
C ALA A 89 13.70 37.74 -5.78
N PRO A 90 13.34 38.11 -4.54
CA PRO A 90 14.30 38.39 -3.48
C PRO A 90 15.28 37.25 -3.31
N ARG A 91 16.58 37.55 -3.45
CA ARG A 91 17.64 36.56 -3.27
C ARG A 91 17.66 36.13 -1.80
N ALA A 92 17.12 34.95 -1.52
CA ALA A 92 17.37 34.25 -0.27
C ALA A 92 18.90 34.18 -0.02
N ASP A 93 19.32 34.26 1.25
CA ASP A 93 20.73 34.37 1.60
C ASP A 93 21.52 33.24 0.92
N ARG A 94 22.50 33.63 0.09
CA ARG A 94 23.38 32.74 -0.67
C ARG A 94 23.98 31.66 0.22
N ARG A 95 24.22 31.95 1.51
CA ARG A 95 24.72 31.01 2.52
C ARG A 95 23.76 29.84 2.77
N VAL A 96 22.46 30.08 2.78
CA VAL A 96 21.43 29.05 2.99
C VAL A 96 21.34 28.13 1.77
N HIS A 97 21.35 28.72 0.55
CA HIS A 97 21.36 27.93 -0.68
C HIS A 97 22.63 27.09 -0.82
N VAL A 98 23.80 27.65 -0.46
CA VAL A 98 25.07 26.89 -0.42
C VAL A 98 25.03 25.78 0.63
N ALA A 99 24.47 26.01 1.82
CA ALA A 99 24.37 24.96 2.85
C ALA A 99 23.44 23.80 2.43
N ILE A 100 22.29 24.10 1.84
CA ILE A 100 21.38 23.09 1.27
C ILE A 100 22.08 22.31 0.14
N ALA A 101 22.74 23.03 -0.78
CA ALA A 101 23.47 22.42 -1.89
C ALA A 101 24.63 21.53 -1.41
N LEU A 102 25.37 21.93 -0.37
CA LEU A 102 26.47 21.16 0.19
C LEU A 102 26.01 19.84 0.83
N LEU A 103 24.73 19.72 1.21
CA LEU A 103 24.15 18.48 1.73
C LEU A 103 23.46 17.64 0.64
N LEU A 104 22.73 18.28 -0.28
CA LEU A 104 21.97 17.59 -1.33
C LEU A 104 22.81 17.18 -2.54
N ILE A 105 23.82 17.95 -2.94
CA ILE A 105 24.66 17.60 -4.10
C ILE A 105 25.45 16.31 -3.85
N PRO A 106 26.13 16.10 -2.70
CA PRO A 106 26.79 14.82 -2.43
C PRO A 106 25.81 13.64 -2.38
N ALA A 107 24.61 13.83 -1.83
CA ALA A 107 23.58 12.80 -1.81
C ALA A 107 23.07 12.45 -3.23
N ALA A 108 22.81 13.46 -4.08
CA ALA A 108 22.42 13.26 -5.47
C ALA A 108 23.54 12.61 -6.30
N LEU A 109 24.80 13.01 -6.10
CA LEU A 109 25.96 12.38 -6.74
C LEU A 109 26.14 10.92 -6.28
N ALA A 110 25.99 10.64 -4.99
CA ALA A 110 26.01 9.28 -4.46
C ALA A 110 24.85 8.42 -5.01
N THR A 111 23.67 9.02 -5.20
CA THR A 111 22.52 8.37 -5.84
C THR A 111 22.82 8.06 -7.32
N LEU A 112 23.39 9.00 -8.08
CA LEU A 112 23.77 8.79 -9.48
C LEU A 112 24.87 7.72 -9.62
N VAL A 113 25.89 7.75 -8.76
CA VAL A 113 26.94 6.72 -8.70
C VAL A 113 26.34 5.37 -8.32
N GLY A 114 25.42 5.32 -7.34
CA GLY A 114 24.71 4.11 -6.94
C GLY A 114 23.85 3.54 -8.07
N LEU A 115 23.11 4.39 -8.80
CA LEU A 115 22.31 4.00 -9.96
C LEU A 115 23.19 3.36 -11.04
N VAL A 116 24.37 3.93 -11.31
CA VAL A 116 25.34 3.40 -12.28
C VAL A 116 25.97 2.09 -11.79
N LEU A 117 26.49 2.04 -10.56
CA LEU A 117 27.20 0.88 -10.03
C LEU A 117 26.29 -0.33 -9.78
N LEU A 118 25.02 -0.11 -9.41
CA LEU A 118 24.04 -1.16 -9.16
C LEU A 118 23.20 -1.47 -10.40
N PHE A 119 23.37 -0.76 -11.53
CA PHE A 119 22.60 -1.03 -12.73
C PHE A 119 22.85 -2.47 -13.23
N PRO A 120 21.80 -3.24 -13.56
CA PRO A 120 21.95 -4.55 -14.19
C PRO A 120 22.28 -4.36 -15.68
N TYR A 121 23.56 -4.12 -15.97
CA TYR A 121 24.07 -4.09 -17.34
C TYR A 121 24.00 -5.45 -18.03
N GLU A 122 24.11 -6.52 -17.24
CA GLU A 122 23.82 -7.87 -17.65
C GLU A 122 22.30 -8.02 -17.79
N ARG A 123 21.84 -8.46 -18.96
CA ARG A 123 20.42 -8.82 -19.12
C ARG A 123 20.15 -9.99 -18.19
N ALA A 124 19.13 -9.86 -17.33
CA ALA A 124 18.55 -11.02 -16.67
C ALA A 124 18.23 -12.06 -17.75
N GLN A 125 18.81 -13.25 -17.61
CA GLN A 125 18.43 -14.36 -18.48
C GLN A 125 16.96 -14.67 -18.17
N PRO A 126 16.10 -14.87 -19.18
CA PRO A 126 14.79 -15.47 -18.94
C PRO A 126 15.00 -16.76 -18.14
N LEU A 127 14.14 -17.02 -17.15
CA LEU A 127 14.24 -18.26 -16.39
C LEU A 127 13.96 -19.43 -17.34
N ASP A 128 15.02 -20.15 -17.75
CA ASP A 128 14.88 -21.37 -18.54
C ASP A 128 14.09 -22.41 -17.71
N GLY A 129 12.87 -22.71 -18.14
CA GLY A 129 11.91 -23.57 -17.41
C GLY A 129 10.79 -22.82 -16.68
N ALA A 130 10.90 -21.50 -16.48
CA ALA A 130 9.81 -20.63 -16.04
C ALA A 130 9.60 -19.46 -17.03
N ALA A 131 9.83 -19.72 -18.31
CA ALA A 131 9.35 -18.89 -19.39
C ALA A 131 7.83 -18.73 -19.20
N ALA A 132 7.36 -17.50 -19.09
CA ALA A 132 5.93 -17.23 -18.93
C ALA A 132 5.19 -17.84 -20.11
N LEU A 133 4.49 -18.95 -19.85
CA LEU A 133 3.80 -19.74 -20.87
C LEU A 133 2.97 -18.81 -21.77
N PRO A 134 2.99 -18.99 -23.10
CA PRO A 134 2.30 -18.10 -24.03
C PRO A 134 0.87 -17.83 -23.58
N ARG A 135 0.58 -16.55 -23.29
CA ARG A 135 -0.73 -16.14 -22.78
C ARG A 135 -1.67 -15.87 -23.94
N VAL A 136 -2.73 -16.66 -24.04
CA VAL A 136 -3.70 -16.63 -25.15
C VAL A 136 -5.05 -16.15 -24.60
N PRO A 137 -5.64 -15.07 -25.13
CA PRO A 137 -6.95 -14.62 -24.70
C PRO A 137 -8.05 -15.51 -25.28
N GLY A 138 -9.15 -15.66 -24.53
CA GLY A 138 -10.35 -16.37 -24.95
C GLY A 138 -11.60 -15.93 -24.18
N THR A 139 -12.75 -16.44 -24.60
CA THR A 139 -14.05 -16.16 -23.98
C THR A 139 -14.78 -17.47 -23.66
N VAL A 140 -15.28 -17.61 -22.44
CA VAL A 140 -16.06 -18.78 -22.03
C VAL A 140 -17.40 -18.78 -22.77
N SER A 141 -17.60 -19.78 -23.64
CA SER A 141 -18.77 -19.91 -24.50
C SER A 141 -19.84 -20.88 -23.97
N ALA A 142 -19.44 -21.82 -23.11
CA ALA A 142 -20.35 -22.70 -22.37
C ALA A 142 -19.67 -23.24 -21.11
N THR A 143 -20.48 -23.64 -20.12
CA THR A 143 -20.05 -24.21 -18.85
C THR A 143 -20.92 -25.42 -18.51
N ALA A 144 -20.34 -26.57 -18.16
CA ALA A 144 -21.07 -27.77 -17.73
C ALA A 144 -20.41 -28.40 -16.49
N GLU A 145 -21.20 -28.95 -15.57
CA GLU A 145 -20.65 -29.80 -14.49
C GLU A 145 -20.01 -31.06 -15.07
N SER A 146 -18.86 -31.45 -14.53
CA SER A 146 -18.09 -32.62 -14.98
C SER A 146 -17.29 -33.22 -13.82
N ASP A 147 -16.99 -34.51 -13.88
CA ASP A 147 -16.00 -35.08 -12.98
C ASP A 147 -14.59 -34.53 -13.31
N CYS A 148 -13.71 -34.40 -12.32
CA CYS A 148 -12.32 -34.00 -12.56
C CYS A 148 -11.50 -35.11 -13.23
N SER A 149 -11.88 -36.38 -12.97
CA SER A 149 -11.34 -37.55 -13.64
C SER A 149 -12.50 -38.41 -14.19
N PRO A 150 -12.42 -38.94 -15.43
CA PRO A 150 -13.55 -39.67 -16.03
C PRO A 150 -14.05 -40.85 -15.19
N GLY A 151 -15.29 -40.77 -14.71
CA GLY A 151 -15.97 -41.83 -13.96
C GLY A 151 -15.78 -41.77 -12.44
N GLU A 152 -15.19 -40.69 -11.91
CA GLU A 152 -15.06 -40.47 -10.47
C GLU A 152 -16.40 -40.11 -9.79
N GLY A 153 -17.34 -39.53 -10.55
CA GLY A 153 -18.73 -39.30 -10.15
C GLY A 153 -18.96 -38.22 -9.09
N ASP A 154 -17.93 -37.46 -8.71
CA ASP A 154 -18.02 -36.43 -7.67
C ASP A 154 -18.52 -35.07 -8.19
N ARG A 155 -18.51 -34.85 -9.52
CA ARG A 155 -18.77 -33.56 -10.19
C ARG A 155 -17.98 -32.39 -9.60
N GLY A 156 -16.77 -32.66 -9.11
CA GLY A 156 -15.87 -31.69 -8.49
C GLY A 156 -15.25 -30.72 -9.49
N CYS A 157 -15.56 -30.81 -10.78
CA CYS A 157 -15.05 -29.94 -11.83
C CYS A 157 -16.17 -29.32 -12.69
N ALA A 158 -15.80 -28.29 -13.45
CA ALA A 158 -16.59 -27.73 -14.53
C ALA A 158 -15.81 -27.81 -15.84
N ALA A 159 -16.44 -28.37 -16.86
CA ALA A 159 -15.98 -28.32 -18.25
C ALA A 159 -16.35 -26.96 -18.85
N LEU A 160 -15.32 -26.16 -19.12
CA LEU A 160 -15.44 -24.84 -19.72
C LEU A 160 -15.10 -24.94 -21.21
N THR A 161 -16.07 -24.65 -22.07
CA THR A 161 -15.82 -24.50 -23.51
C THR A 161 -15.36 -23.08 -23.76
N VAL A 162 -14.08 -22.89 -24.06
CA VAL A 162 -13.47 -21.56 -24.25
C VAL A 162 -13.18 -21.36 -25.73
N ARG A 163 -13.69 -20.26 -26.28
CA ARG A 163 -13.37 -19.82 -27.65
C ARG A 163 -12.15 -18.92 -27.61
N LEU A 164 -11.07 -19.30 -28.28
CA LEU A 164 -9.84 -18.52 -28.33
C LEU A 164 -10.05 -17.25 -29.19
N THR A 165 -9.61 -16.09 -28.70
CA THR A 165 -9.72 -14.79 -29.38
C THR A 165 -8.38 -14.27 -29.90
N GLY A 166 -7.28 -14.92 -29.54
CA GLY A 166 -5.93 -14.66 -30.06
C GLY A 166 -5.09 -15.95 -30.14
N GLY A 167 -3.79 -15.80 -30.39
CA GLY A 167 -2.86 -16.92 -30.60
C GLY A 167 -3.04 -17.63 -31.95
N ASP A 168 -2.23 -18.66 -32.20
CA ASP A 168 -2.21 -19.38 -33.48
C ASP A 168 -3.51 -20.15 -33.77
N ALA A 169 -4.24 -20.52 -32.72
CA ALA A 169 -5.54 -21.19 -32.78
C ALA A 169 -6.73 -20.21 -32.64
N ALA A 170 -6.55 -18.92 -32.93
CA ALA A 170 -7.62 -17.92 -32.80
C ALA A 170 -8.90 -18.30 -33.56
N GLY A 171 -10.04 -18.22 -32.87
CA GLY A 171 -11.36 -18.53 -33.39
C GLY A 171 -11.84 -19.96 -33.16
N THR A 172 -10.97 -20.90 -32.78
CA THR A 172 -11.36 -22.27 -32.38
C THR A 172 -11.96 -22.29 -30.97
N SER A 173 -12.66 -23.37 -30.64
CA SER A 173 -13.11 -23.65 -29.27
C SER A 173 -12.41 -24.89 -28.74
N ILE A 174 -11.94 -24.80 -27.51
CA ILE A 174 -11.33 -25.89 -26.72
C ILE A 174 -12.21 -26.18 -25.50
N VAL A 175 -12.01 -27.33 -24.87
CA VAL A 175 -12.66 -27.67 -23.59
C VAL A 175 -11.58 -27.90 -22.54
N THR A 176 -11.67 -27.20 -21.42
CA THR A 176 -10.75 -27.31 -20.29
C THR A 176 -11.53 -27.60 -19.01
N LEU A 177 -10.94 -28.36 -18.09
CA LEU A 177 -11.54 -28.71 -16.81
C LEU A 177 -10.98 -27.80 -15.72
N VAL A 178 -11.85 -27.23 -14.89
CA VAL A 178 -11.45 -26.48 -13.69
C VAL A 178 -12.13 -27.03 -12.44
N SER A 179 -11.40 -27.08 -11.33
CA SER A 179 -11.94 -27.57 -10.05
C SER A 179 -12.94 -26.58 -9.43
N VAL A 180 -14.07 -27.12 -9.00
CA VAL A 180 -15.20 -26.38 -8.41
C VAL A 180 -15.00 -26.31 -6.89
N VAL A 181 -14.39 -25.22 -6.43
CA VAL A 181 -14.18 -25.00 -5.00
C VAL A 181 -15.49 -24.58 -4.34
N ARG A 182 -16.01 -25.43 -3.43
CA ARG A 182 -17.25 -25.19 -2.64
C ARG A 182 -18.53 -25.01 -3.49
N GLY A 183 -18.66 -25.74 -4.59
CA GLY A 183 -19.91 -25.80 -5.37
C GLY A 183 -20.20 -24.57 -6.24
N VAL A 184 -19.22 -23.69 -6.45
CA VAL A 184 -19.31 -22.57 -7.39
C VAL A 184 -18.19 -22.71 -8.41
N ALA A 185 -18.54 -22.90 -9.68
CA ALA A 185 -17.57 -22.76 -10.75
C ALA A 185 -17.14 -21.28 -10.81
N PRO A 186 -15.83 -20.96 -10.74
CA PRO A 186 -15.38 -19.58 -10.66
C PRO A 186 -15.61 -18.79 -11.96
N PHE A 187 -15.96 -19.46 -13.06
CA PHE A 187 -16.18 -18.87 -14.38
C PHE A 187 -17.61 -19.13 -14.88
N THR A 188 -18.14 -18.19 -15.65
CA THR A 188 -19.49 -18.18 -16.22
C THR A 188 -19.44 -17.94 -17.74
N THR A 189 -20.54 -18.25 -18.43
CA THR A 189 -20.62 -18.02 -19.88
C THR A 189 -20.63 -16.52 -20.18
N GLY A 190 -19.69 -16.08 -21.02
CA GLY A 190 -19.43 -14.68 -21.36
C GLY A 190 -18.13 -14.12 -20.76
N ASP A 191 -17.51 -14.81 -19.80
CA ASP A 191 -16.29 -14.31 -19.15
C ASP A 191 -15.08 -14.29 -20.10
N GLU A 192 -14.35 -13.19 -20.09
CA GLU A 192 -13.06 -13.06 -20.79
C GLU A 192 -11.94 -13.65 -19.92
N VAL A 193 -11.33 -14.72 -20.40
CA VAL A 193 -10.30 -15.49 -19.71
C VAL A 193 -8.99 -15.47 -20.46
N LEU A 194 -7.89 -15.63 -19.74
CA LEU A 194 -6.53 -15.68 -20.24
C LEU A 194 -5.98 -17.07 -19.95
N LEU A 195 -5.58 -17.77 -21.01
CA LEU A 195 -5.07 -19.13 -20.95
C LEU A 195 -3.56 -19.13 -21.09
N THR A 196 -2.92 -20.16 -20.55
CA THR A 196 -1.52 -20.50 -20.81
C THR A 196 -1.43 -21.77 -21.63
N VAL A 197 -0.50 -21.81 -22.58
CA VAL A 197 -0.23 -22.98 -23.42
C VAL A 197 1.03 -23.69 -22.95
N ASP A 198 0.91 -24.95 -22.55
CA ASP A 198 2.01 -25.85 -22.19
C ASP A 198 1.98 -27.10 -23.09
N GLY A 199 2.82 -27.12 -24.13
CA GLY A 199 2.85 -28.17 -25.14
C GLY A 199 2.57 -27.67 -26.57
N ASP A 200 1.91 -28.50 -27.38
CA ASP A 200 1.57 -28.19 -28.77
C ASP A 200 0.27 -27.35 -28.84
N PRO A 201 0.28 -26.12 -29.39
CA PRO A 201 -0.92 -25.30 -29.56
C PRO A 201 -2.02 -25.93 -30.45
N ALA A 202 -1.72 -27.00 -31.19
CA ALA A 202 -2.71 -27.77 -31.92
C ALA A 202 -3.48 -28.78 -31.05
N ASP A 203 -2.97 -29.10 -29.85
CA ASP A 203 -3.61 -30.00 -28.88
C ASP A 203 -4.46 -29.20 -27.88
N PRO A 204 -5.80 -29.42 -27.80
CA PRO A 204 -6.66 -28.79 -26.80
C PRO A 204 -6.23 -29.05 -25.35
N GLU A 205 -5.55 -30.17 -25.05
CA GLU A 205 -5.10 -30.49 -23.69
C GLU A 205 -3.91 -29.63 -23.23
N SER A 206 -3.21 -28.94 -24.15
CA SER A 206 -2.11 -28.01 -23.84
C SER A 206 -2.59 -26.70 -23.18
N TYR A 207 -3.90 -26.42 -23.19
CA TYR A 207 -4.46 -25.15 -22.74
C TYR A 207 -5.04 -25.23 -21.33
N GLN A 208 -4.56 -24.36 -20.44
CA GLN A 208 -5.08 -24.20 -19.08
C GLN A 208 -5.51 -22.75 -18.84
N ILE A 209 -6.62 -22.53 -18.13
CA ILE A 209 -7.03 -21.17 -17.74
C ILE A 209 -6.11 -20.68 -16.64
N ALA A 210 -5.45 -19.55 -16.87
CA ALA A 210 -4.52 -18.95 -15.92
C ALA A 210 -5.17 -17.82 -15.11
N ASP A 211 -6.00 -16.97 -15.73
CA ASP A 211 -6.69 -15.87 -15.03
C ASP A 211 -7.86 -15.28 -15.86
N PHE A 212 -8.53 -14.25 -15.34
CA PHE A 212 -9.44 -13.37 -16.10
C PHE A 212 -8.67 -12.27 -16.85
N GLN A 213 -9.23 -11.82 -17.98
CA GLN A 213 -8.76 -10.61 -18.66
C GLN A 213 -9.27 -9.37 -17.90
N ARG A 214 -8.35 -8.60 -17.31
CA ARG A 214 -8.68 -7.40 -16.50
C ARG A 214 -8.19 -6.08 -17.11
N GLU A 215 -7.63 -6.11 -18.32
CA GLU A 215 -6.98 -4.95 -18.95
C GLU A 215 -7.93 -3.76 -19.10
N VAL A 216 -9.11 -3.98 -19.69
CA VAL A 216 -10.12 -2.93 -19.91
C VAL A 216 -10.63 -2.30 -18.61
N PRO A 217 -11.15 -3.05 -17.60
CA PRO A 217 -11.64 -2.44 -16.36
C PRO A 217 -10.53 -1.73 -15.57
N LEU A 218 -9.30 -2.26 -15.55
CA LEU A 218 -8.16 -1.60 -14.90
C LEU A 218 -7.75 -0.31 -15.63
N LEU A 219 -7.75 -0.30 -16.96
CA LEU A 219 -7.47 0.89 -17.77
C LEU A 219 -8.55 1.97 -17.58
N VAL A 220 -9.83 1.58 -17.54
CA VAL A 220 -10.93 2.52 -17.21
C VAL A 220 -10.74 3.12 -15.82
N LEU A 221 -10.42 2.31 -14.80
CA LEU A 221 -10.17 2.80 -13.45
C LEU A 221 -8.95 3.73 -13.39
N ALA A 222 -7.86 3.40 -14.09
CA ALA A 222 -6.67 4.25 -14.18
C ALA A 222 -6.95 5.60 -14.86
N LEU A 223 -7.77 5.61 -15.92
CA LEU A 223 -8.21 6.83 -16.60
C LEU A 223 -9.13 7.67 -15.70
N LEU A 224 -10.06 7.06 -14.97
CA LEU A 224 -10.93 7.75 -14.01
C LEU A 224 -10.12 8.38 -12.86
N PHE A 225 -9.17 7.64 -12.30
CA PHE A 225 -8.24 8.16 -11.29
C PHE A 225 -7.41 9.33 -11.83
N GLY A 226 -6.81 9.17 -13.02
CA GLY A 226 -6.04 10.23 -13.68
C GLY A 226 -6.88 11.48 -13.95
N ALA A 227 -8.10 11.31 -14.45
CA ALA A 227 -9.04 12.41 -14.68
C ALA A 227 -9.41 13.14 -13.39
N ALA A 228 -9.67 12.43 -12.28
CA ALA A 228 -9.95 13.03 -10.98
C ALA A 228 -8.75 13.84 -10.44
N VAL A 229 -7.54 13.28 -10.52
CA VAL A 229 -6.29 13.94 -10.10
C VAL A 229 -6.02 15.21 -10.93
N VAL A 230 -6.25 15.17 -12.25
CA VAL A 230 -6.08 16.34 -13.14
C VAL A 230 -7.20 17.37 -12.96
N ALA A 231 -8.44 16.95 -12.71
CA ALA A 231 -9.55 17.87 -12.44
C ALA A 231 -9.32 18.67 -11.15
N LEU A 232 -8.85 18.02 -10.09
CA LEU A 232 -8.55 18.67 -8.81
C LEU A 232 -7.23 19.47 -8.85
N GLY A 233 -6.15 18.85 -9.34
CA GLY A 233 -4.79 19.41 -9.30
C GLY A 233 -4.35 20.23 -10.52
N ARG A 234 -5.12 20.24 -11.61
CA ARG A 234 -4.76 20.86 -12.91
C ARG A 234 -3.36 20.41 -13.37
N PHE A 235 -2.48 21.35 -13.76
CA PHE A 235 -1.09 21.07 -14.14
C PHE A 235 -0.27 20.40 -13.02
N ARG A 236 -0.57 20.65 -11.74
CA ARG A 236 0.07 19.93 -10.62
C ARG A 236 -0.41 18.48 -10.52
N GLY A 237 -1.67 18.23 -10.89
CA GLY A 237 -2.20 16.87 -11.05
C GLY A 237 -1.47 16.08 -12.14
N LEU A 238 -1.22 16.71 -13.29
CA LEU A 238 -0.38 16.12 -14.35
C LEU A 238 1.05 15.83 -13.87
N ALA A 239 1.67 16.76 -13.13
CA ALA A 239 3.00 16.54 -12.56
C ALA A 239 3.02 15.39 -11.53
N ALA A 240 1.96 15.25 -10.72
CA ALA A 240 1.80 14.15 -9.77
C ALA A 240 1.68 12.80 -10.48
N LEU A 241 0.84 12.69 -11.52
CA LEU A 241 0.76 11.48 -12.36
C LEU A 241 2.10 11.17 -13.04
N GLY A 242 2.80 12.19 -13.53
CA GLY A 242 4.16 12.06 -14.08
C GLY A 242 5.15 11.51 -13.06
N SER A 243 5.10 11.97 -11.80
CA SER A 243 5.93 11.42 -10.73
C SER A 243 5.57 9.99 -10.35
N LEU A 244 4.29 9.60 -10.39
CA LEU A 244 3.84 8.22 -10.13
C LEU A 244 4.35 7.26 -11.23
N VAL A 245 4.26 7.66 -12.50
CA VAL A 245 4.85 6.92 -13.63
C VAL A 245 6.36 6.80 -13.45
N LEU A 246 7.04 7.87 -13.06
CA LEU A 246 8.49 7.87 -12.85
C LEU A 246 8.92 6.96 -11.68
N THR A 247 8.14 6.91 -10.60
CA THR A 247 8.31 5.93 -9.52
C THR A 247 8.20 4.51 -10.06
N GLY A 248 7.17 4.22 -10.86
CA GLY A 248 7.02 2.93 -11.54
C GLY A 248 8.21 2.58 -12.44
N VAL A 249 8.73 3.55 -13.20
CA VAL A 249 9.93 3.38 -14.05
C VAL A 249 11.18 3.08 -13.24
N VAL A 250 11.40 3.73 -12.09
CA VAL A 250 12.55 3.40 -11.21
C VAL A 250 12.37 2.02 -10.57
N LEU A 251 11.16 1.65 -10.15
CA LEU A 251 10.90 0.35 -9.55
C LEU A 251 11.08 -0.80 -10.56
N VAL A 252 10.45 -0.71 -11.73
CA VAL A 252 10.44 -1.75 -12.77
C VAL A 252 11.71 -1.73 -13.63
N GLY A 253 12.32 -0.57 -13.86
CA GLY A 253 13.49 -0.40 -14.72
C GLY A 253 14.84 -0.41 -14.00
N PHE A 254 14.87 -0.25 -12.67
CA PHE A 254 16.10 -0.29 -11.88
C PHE A 254 16.00 -1.23 -10.66
N VAL A 255 15.06 -1.01 -9.73
CA VAL A 255 15.04 -1.72 -8.44
C VAL A 255 14.84 -3.23 -8.62
N LEU A 256 13.76 -3.64 -9.28
CA LEU A 256 13.46 -5.06 -9.50
C LEU A 256 14.55 -5.74 -10.36
N PRO A 257 14.97 -5.20 -11.53
CA PRO A 257 16.06 -5.77 -12.31
C PRO A 257 17.40 -5.88 -11.57
N ALA A 258 17.76 -4.90 -10.72
CA ALA A 258 19.01 -4.94 -9.95
C ALA A 258 18.97 -6.04 -8.87
N ILE A 259 17.84 -6.20 -8.19
CA ILE A 259 17.63 -7.30 -7.21
C ILE A 259 17.70 -8.66 -7.91
N LEU A 260 17.05 -8.82 -9.07
CA LEU A 260 17.09 -10.05 -9.87
C LEU A 260 18.50 -10.36 -10.41
N ALA A 261 19.34 -9.34 -10.62
CA ALA A 261 20.76 -9.48 -10.95
C ALA A 261 21.65 -9.73 -9.70
N GLY A 262 21.07 -10.13 -8.56
CA GLY A 262 21.80 -10.51 -7.35
C GLY A 262 22.46 -9.34 -6.61
N ARG A 263 22.05 -8.09 -6.84
CA ARG A 263 22.52 -6.94 -6.05
C ARG A 263 21.84 -6.92 -4.68
N ASP A 264 22.56 -6.43 -3.67
CA ASP A 264 22.06 -6.24 -2.30
C ASP A 264 20.73 -5.43 -2.30
N PRO A 265 19.60 -6.03 -1.89
CA PRO A 265 18.29 -5.37 -2.04
C PRO A 265 18.15 -4.11 -1.18
N LEU A 266 18.83 -4.04 -0.03
CA LEU A 266 18.82 -2.86 0.84
C LEU A 266 19.53 -1.69 0.17
N LEU A 267 20.73 -1.89 -0.38
CA LEU A 267 21.47 -0.86 -1.10
C LEU A 267 20.73 -0.41 -2.36
N VAL A 268 20.14 -1.34 -3.11
CA VAL A 268 19.28 -1.02 -4.27
C VAL A 268 18.08 -0.19 -3.83
N ALA A 269 17.43 -0.50 -2.71
CA ALA A 269 16.31 0.29 -2.19
C ALA A 269 16.73 1.67 -1.68
N VAL A 270 17.88 1.81 -1.00
CA VAL A 270 18.44 3.12 -0.61
C VAL A 270 18.63 4.01 -1.84
N VAL A 271 19.25 3.48 -2.90
CA VAL A 271 19.49 4.21 -4.15
C VAL A 271 18.18 4.49 -4.90
N GLY A 272 17.29 3.50 -4.99
CA GLY A 272 15.99 3.63 -5.66
C GLY A 272 15.10 4.66 -4.98
N CYS A 273 14.95 4.59 -3.65
CA CYS A 273 14.16 5.54 -2.87
C CYS A 273 14.74 6.95 -2.92
N THR A 274 16.06 7.12 -2.87
CA THR A 274 16.68 8.46 -3.00
C THR A 274 16.52 9.03 -4.41
N ALA A 275 16.62 8.20 -5.46
CA ALA A 275 16.35 8.61 -6.83
C ALA A 275 14.87 9.01 -7.03
N ILE A 276 13.93 8.21 -6.53
CA ILE A 276 12.49 8.51 -6.56
C ILE A 276 12.21 9.82 -5.81
N MET A 277 12.68 9.97 -4.57
CA MET A 277 12.54 11.19 -3.77
C MET A 277 13.03 12.43 -4.52
N PHE A 278 14.26 12.40 -5.05
CA PHE A 278 14.82 13.54 -5.79
C PHE A 278 13.97 13.90 -7.02
N CYS A 279 13.65 12.91 -7.84
CA CYS A 279 12.93 13.13 -9.08
C CYS A 279 11.46 13.53 -8.84
N ALA A 280 10.75 12.83 -7.97
CA ALA A 280 9.34 13.06 -7.69
C ALA A 280 9.10 14.44 -7.07
N LEU A 281 9.84 14.82 -6.01
CA LEU A 281 9.64 16.10 -5.32
C LEU A 281 9.99 17.29 -6.20
N TYR A 282 11.11 17.25 -6.94
CA TYR A 282 11.48 18.37 -7.81
C TYR A 282 10.62 18.44 -9.08
N LEU A 283 10.10 17.32 -9.60
CA LEU A 283 9.13 17.33 -10.71
C LEU A 283 7.78 17.92 -10.30
N THR A 284 7.27 17.57 -9.12
CA THR A 284 5.94 18.00 -8.64
C THR A 284 5.93 19.42 -8.06
N HIS A 285 6.97 19.80 -7.32
CA HIS A 285 7.02 21.06 -6.56
C HIS A 285 8.02 22.09 -7.10
N GLY A 286 8.84 21.70 -8.08
CA GLY A 286 9.86 22.55 -8.68
C GLY A 286 11.06 22.83 -7.75
N PHE A 287 12.12 23.41 -8.31
CA PHE A 287 13.32 23.76 -7.57
C PHE A 287 13.11 25.00 -6.70
N SER A 288 12.97 24.79 -5.39
CA SER A 288 12.83 25.89 -4.40
C SER A 288 13.49 25.52 -3.07
N SER A 289 13.76 26.51 -2.22
CA SER A 289 14.24 26.27 -0.85
C SER A 289 13.22 25.52 0.02
N ARG A 290 11.92 25.66 -0.28
CA ARG A 290 10.82 24.89 0.33
C ARG A 290 10.97 23.41 -0.06
N THR A 291 10.96 23.09 -1.36
CA THR A 291 11.10 21.73 -1.89
C THR A 291 12.38 21.06 -1.38
N SER A 292 13.53 21.74 -1.46
CA SER A 292 14.80 21.20 -0.98
C SER A 292 14.83 20.93 0.52
N THR A 293 13.99 21.62 1.31
CA THR A 293 13.86 21.36 2.74
C THR A 293 12.98 20.14 3.02
N ALA A 294 11.91 19.94 2.24
CA ALA A 294 11.15 18.69 2.26
C ALA A 294 12.05 17.48 1.89
N VAL A 295 12.82 17.58 0.80
CA VAL A 295 13.80 16.54 0.38
C VAL A 295 14.78 16.20 1.51
N LEU A 296 15.31 17.18 2.23
CA LEU A 296 16.20 16.94 3.38
C LEU A 296 15.47 16.29 4.57
N GLY A 297 14.20 16.63 4.78
CA GLY A 297 13.32 15.99 5.74
C GLY A 297 13.06 14.51 5.41
N THR A 298 12.68 14.21 4.17
CA THR A 298 12.50 12.83 3.68
C THR A 298 13.80 12.05 3.82
N PHE A 299 14.93 12.60 3.33
CA PHE A 299 16.22 11.92 3.38
C PHE A 299 16.64 11.56 4.82
N GLY A 300 16.57 12.50 5.76
CA GLY A 300 16.94 12.23 7.16
C GLY A 300 16.00 11.25 7.85
N SER A 301 14.71 11.28 7.52
CA SER A 301 13.75 10.27 8.00
C SER A 301 13.99 8.89 7.39
N LEU A 302 14.28 8.82 6.09
CA LEU A 302 14.56 7.58 5.37
C LEU A 302 15.85 6.91 5.89
N VAL A 303 16.87 7.70 6.23
CA VAL A 303 18.07 7.22 6.94
C VAL A 303 17.72 6.66 8.32
N LEU A 304 16.87 7.34 9.10
CA LEU A 304 16.40 6.83 10.39
C LEU A 304 15.64 5.50 10.23
N ILE A 305 14.75 5.39 9.24
CA ILE A 305 14.01 4.16 8.91
C ILE A 305 14.96 3.03 8.51
N GLY A 306 15.98 3.29 7.69
CA GLY A 306 16.99 2.30 7.33
C GLY A 306 17.77 1.79 8.54
N VAL A 307 18.25 2.70 9.41
CA VAL A 307 19.00 2.34 10.63
C VAL A 307 18.13 1.56 11.62
N LEU A 308 16.91 2.03 11.89
CA LEU A 308 15.97 1.32 12.78
C LEU A 308 15.54 -0.02 12.18
N GLY A 309 15.28 -0.08 10.88
CA GLY A 309 14.90 -1.30 10.17
C GLY A 309 16.00 -2.37 10.28
N VAL A 310 17.24 -2.03 9.94
CA VAL A 310 18.39 -2.94 10.08
C VAL A 310 18.55 -3.40 11.53
N GLY A 311 18.42 -2.49 12.51
CA GLY A 311 18.55 -2.79 13.94
C GLY A 311 17.45 -3.71 14.48
N PHE A 312 16.17 -3.40 14.21
CA PHE A 312 15.05 -4.21 14.67
C PHE A 312 14.94 -5.54 13.92
N ALA A 313 15.27 -5.59 12.62
CA ALA A 313 15.38 -6.86 11.88
C ALA A 313 16.50 -7.75 12.45
N ALA A 314 17.62 -7.17 12.92
CA ALA A 314 18.66 -7.93 13.61
C ALA A 314 18.16 -8.45 14.97
N ALA A 315 17.55 -7.58 15.78
CA ALA A 315 17.10 -7.89 17.13
C ALA A 315 15.99 -8.96 17.14
N ALA A 316 15.02 -8.85 16.23
CA ALA A 316 13.94 -9.83 16.05
C ALA A 316 14.36 -11.05 15.20
N ARG A 317 15.62 -11.11 14.73
CA ARG A 317 16.16 -12.18 13.88
C ARG A 317 15.31 -12.45 12.62
N LEU A 318 14.77 -11.40 12.00
CA LEU A 318 13.99 -11.53 10.77
C LEU A 318 14.90 -12.04 9.64
N THR A 319 14.61 -13.24 9.14
CA THR A 319 15.35 -13.83 8.00
C THR A 319 14.76 -13.43 6.65
N GLY A 320 13.48 -13.02 6.62
CA GLY A 320 12.72 -12.80 5.40
C GLY A 320 12.47 -14.07 4.57
N ALA A 321 12.70 -15.26 5.14
CA ALA A 321 12.32 -16.53 4.51
C ALA A 321 10.81 -16.80 4.67
N ASP A 322 9.99 -16.09 3.91
CA ASP A 322 8.57 -16.41 3.70
C ASP A 322 8.36 -17.27 2.44
N GLU A 323 7.10 -17.66 2.19
CA GLU A 323 6.72 -18.54 1.09
C GLU A 323 6.96 -17.90 -0.29
N ASP A 324 6.74 -16.59 -0.40
CA ASP A 324 7.00 -15.80 -1.62
C ASP A 324 8.51 -15.75 -1.92
N THR A 325 9.34 -15.45 -0.90
CA THR A 325 10.80 -15.42 -1.05
C THR A 325 11.38 -16.80 -1.35
N ALA A 326 10.84 -17.86 -0.74
CA ALA A 326 11.23 -19.23 -1.05
C ALA A 326 10.85 -19.61 -2.49
N SER A 327 9.66 -19.24 -2.94
CA SER A 327 9.19 -19.46 -4.33
C SER A 327 10.05 -18.70 -5.33
N LEU A 328 10.43 -17.46 -5.04
CA LEU A 328 11.33 -16.65 -5.85
C LEU A 328 12.75 -17.26 -5.94
N ALA A 329 13.29 -17.74 -4.81
CA ALA A 329 14.60 -18.40 -4.77
C ALA A 329 14.61 -19.73 -5.57
N ASN A 330 13.52 -20.51 -5.46
CA ASN A 330 13.33 -21.72 -6.26
C ASN A 330 13.26 -21.40 -7.76
N ALA A 331 12.50 -20.37 -8.15
CA ALA A 331 12.39 -19.95 -9.54
C ALA A 331 13.74 -19.48 -10.11
N LEU A 332 14.49 -18.67 -9.36
CA LEU A 332 15.82 -18.18 -9.76
C LEU A 332 16.93 -19.23 -9.68
N GLY A 333 16.66 -20.42 -9.13
CA GLY A 333 17.67 -21.47 -8.88
C GLY A 333 18.81 -21.03 -7.94
N THR A 334 18.65 -19.94 -7.20
CA THR A 334 19.70 -19.29 -6.41
C THR A 334 19.13 -18.71 -5.11
N ALA A 335 19.97 -18.62 -4.08
CA ALA A 335 19.56 -18.06 -2.79
C ALA A 335 19.29 -16.54 -2.91
N VAL A 336 18.16 -16.10 -2.37
CA VAL A 336 17.73 -14.70 -2.35
C VAL A 336 17.87 -14.13 -0.95
N ASP A 337 18.34 -12.88 -0.83
CA ASP A 337 18.40 -12.17 0.46
C ASP A 337 17.01 -11.69 0.89
N GLY A 338 16.24 -12.57 1.51
CA GLY A 338 14.92 -12.26 2.06
C GLY A 338 14.95 -11.14 3.10
N ARG A 339 16.00 -11.04 3.91
CA ARG A 339 16.12 -9.95 4.90
C ARG A 339 16.35 -8.61 4.21
N GLY A 340 17.19 -8.58 3.18
CA GLY A 340 17.35 -7.45 2.28
C GLY A 340 16.03 -7.05 1.65
N LEU A 341 15.25 -8.00 1.11
CA LEU A 341 13.92 -7.74 0.54
C LEU A 341 12.94 -7.13 1.55
N VAL A 342 12.91 -7.65 2.78
CA VAL A 342 12.08 -7.09 3.87
C VAL A 342 12.44 -5.62 4.16
N LEU A 343 13.73 -5.32 4.23
CA LEU A 343 14.22 -3.96 4.47
C LEU A 343 13.99 -3.05 3.26
N ALA A 344 14.14 -3.56 2.05
CA ALA A 344 13.84 -2.86 0.80
C ALA A 344 12.35 -2.46 0.73
N GLY A 345 11.45 -3.41 0.99
CA GLY A 345 10.01 -3.17 1.05
C GLY A 345 9.62 -2.15 2.12
N LEU A 346 10.27 -2.18 3.30
CA LEU A 346 10.11 -1.15 4.34
C LEU A 346 10.52 0.24 3.82
N MET A 347 11.69 0.38 3.19
CA MET A 347 12.15 1.68 2.69
C MET A 347 11.26 2.24 1.57
N ILE A 348 10.87 1.39 0.62
CA ILE A 348 10.00 1.77 -0.51
C ILE A 348 8.60 2.13 -0.02
N GLY A 349 8.00 1.31 0.85
CA GLY A 349 6.67 1.57 1.43
C GLY A 349 6.63 2.82 2.32
N ALA A 350 7.71 3.12 3.04
CA ALA A 350 7.79 4.32 3.85
C ALA A 350 7.93 5.62 3.03
N LEU A 351 8.67 5.60 1.91
CA LEU A 351 8.94 6.79 1.11
C LEU A 351 7.66 7.53 0.68
N GLY A 352 6.66 6.79 0.18
CA GLY A 352 5.40 7.38 -0.29
C GLY A 352 4.65 8.18 0.78
N ALA A 353 4.76 7.79 2.06
CA ALA A 353 4.16 8.52 3.17
C ALA A 353 5.03 9.69 3.66
N LEU A 354 6.36 9.57 3.57
CA LEU A 354 7.29 10.64 3.92
C LEU A 354 7.19 11.82 2.97
N ASP A 355 7.00 11.57 1.68
CA ASP A 355 6.95 12.62 0.66
C ASP A 355 5.75 13.55 0.87
N ASP A 356 4.56 13.02 1.19
CA ASP A 356 3.40 13.84 1.56
C ASP A 356 3.63 14.66 2.86
N VAL A 357 4.08 13.98 3.93
CA VAL A 357 4.23 14.64 5.24
C VAL A 357 5.29 15.73 5.21
N THR A 358 6.44 15.50 4.59
CA THR A 358 7.55 16.47 4.57
C THR A 358 7.23 17.68 3.67
N VAL A 359 6.60 17.47 2.52
CA VAL A 359 6.12 18.54 1.64
C VAL A 359 5.06 19.38 2.34
N THR A 360 4.10 18.74 3.01
CA THR A 360 3.03 19.41 3.76
C THR A 360 3.60 20.21 4.94
N GLN A 361 4.54 19.66 5.72
CA GLN A 361 5.20 20.41 6.80
C GLN A 361 6.05 21.58 6.30
N SER A 362 6.85 21.36 5.26
CA SER A 362 7.62 22.45 4.66
C SER A 362 6.71 23.53 4.09
N SER A 363 5.56 23.17 3.53
CA SER A 363 4.60 24.17 3.04
C SER A 363 3.97 24.95 4.19
N ALA A 364 3.50 24.27 5.24
CA ALA A 364 2.91 24.90 6.43
C ALA A 364 3.84 25.93 7.09
N VAL A 365 5.14 25.61 7.24
CA VAL A 365 6.13 26.56 7.79
C VAL A 365 6.30 27.80 6.89
N TRP A 366 6.33 27.62 5.57
CA TRP A 366 6.47 28.74 4.64
C TRP A 366 5.21 29.61 4.59
N GLU A 367 4.01 29.04 4.62
CA GLU A 367 2.76 29.81 4.64
C GLU A 367 2.59 30.57 5.97
N LEU A 368 2.89 29.95 7.12
CA LEU A 368 2.92 30.65 8.42
C LEU A 368 3.95 31.79 8.43
N ARG A 369 5.11 31.61 7.78
CA ARG A 369 6.16 32.63 7.67
C ARG A 369 5.78 33.76 6.71
N ALA A 370 5.01 33.47 5.67
CA ALA A 370 4.49 34.46 4.74
C ALA A 370 3.36 35.29 5.37
N ALA A 371 2.50 34.65 6.18
CA ALA A 371 1.42 35.31 6.91
C ALA A 371 1.94 36.28 8.00
N ASP A 372 2.98 35.91 8.75
CA ASP A 372 3.65 36.81 9.69
C ASP A 372 5.20 36.72 9.60
N PRO A 373 5.82 37.63 8.81
CA PRO A 373 7.27 37.77 8.70
C PRO A 373 7.98 38.28 9.98
N THR A 374 7.26 38.60 11.05
CA THR A 374 7.83 39.02 12.35
C THR A 374 7.93 37.87 13.35
N LEU A 375 7.27 36.72 13.09
CA LEU A 375 7.33 35.53 13.96
C LEU A 375 8.76 35.14 14.32
N ARG A 376 9.02 35.01 15.63
CA ARG A 376 10.27 34.47 16.16
C ARG A 376 10.41 32.98 15.77
N PRO A 377 11.62 32.46 15.49
CA PRO A 377 11.81 31.07 15.06
C PRO A 377 11.14 30.02 15.95
N GLY A 378 11.20 30.18 17.28
CA GLY A 378 10.55 29.25 18.21
C GLY A 378 9.01 29.29 18.18
N ALA A 379 8.41 30.45 17.89
CA ALA A 379 6.95 30.60 17.75
C ALA A 379 6.46 30.06 16.40
N LEU A 380 7.26 30.19 15.34
CA LEU A 380 7.02 29.56 14.04
C LEU A 380 7.12 28.03 14.16
N PHE A 381 8.18 27.52 14.80
CA PHE A 381 8.35 26.09 15.08
C PHE A 381 7.19 25.52 15.89
N SER A 382 6.82 26.13 17.02
CA SER A 382 5.73 25.62 17.85
C SER A 382 4.37 25.67 17.15
N SER A 383 4.17 26.60 16.21
CA SER A 383 2.93 26.72 15.45
C SER A 383 2.83 25.69 14.32
N ALA A 384 3.90 25.50 13.55
CA ALA A 384 3.97 24.41 12.58
C ALA A 384 3.88 23.03 13.25
N MET A 385 4.54 22.82 14.39
CA MET A 385 4.43 21.58 15.17
C MET A 385 3.02 21.28 15.73
N ARG A 386 2.10 22.26 15.79
CA ARG A 386 0.68 21.95 16.08
C ARG A 386 0.05 21.29 14.87
N ILE A 387 0.10 21.95 13.71
CA ILE A 387 -0.40 21.43 12.42
C ILE A 387 0.19 20.04 12.11
N GLY A 388 1.50 19.87 12.29
CA GLY A 388 2.18 18.61 12.02
C GLY A 388 1.79 17.46 12.93
N ARG A 389 1.49 17.71 14.21
CA ARG A 389 1.02 16.67 15.14
C ARG A 389 -0.35 16.15 14.74
N ASP A 390 -1.25 17.06 14.40
CA ASP A 390 -2.62 16.73 14.03
C ASP A 390 -2.64 15.93 12.71
N HIS A 391 -1.76 16.29 11.75
CA HIS A 391 -1.58 15.54 10.50
C HIS A 391 -0.96 14.15 10.71
N VAL A 392 0.09 14.04 11.53
CA VAL A 392 0.77 12.76 11.82
C VAL A 392 -0.13 11.76 12.51
N ALA A 393 -0.98 12.20 13.46
CA ALA A 393 -1.93 11.31 14.12
C ALA A 393 -2.88 10.65 13.11
N SER A 394 -3.36 11.41 12.12
CA SER A 394 -4.16 10.88 11.01
C SER A 394 -3.35 9.95 10.10
N ALA A 395 -2.16 10.40 9.66
CA ALA A 395 -1.34 9.66 8.70
C ALA A 395 -0.83 8.31 9.24
N VAL A 396 -0.44 8.23 10.53
CA VAL A 396 -0.08 6.96 11.19
C VAL A 396 -1.27 6.00 11.21
N ASN A 397 -2.46 6.48 11.56
CA ASN A 397 -3.67 5.64 11.54
C ASN A 397 -3.98 5.12 10.13
N THR A 398 -3.86 5.96 9.09
CA THR A 398 -4.03 5.55 7.69
C THR A 398 -3.03 4.47 7.29
N LEU A 399 -1.76 4.59 7.65
CA LEU A 399 -0.76 3.54 7.37
C LEU A 399 -1.07 2.24 8.08
N VAL A 400 -1.36 2.28 9.38
CA VAL A 400 -1.69 1.07 10.17
C VAL A 400 -2.92 0.36 9.58
N LEU A 401 -3.97 1.09 9.21
CA LEU A 401 -5.15 0.52 8.57
C LEU A 401 -4.87 -0.04 7.16
N ALA A 402 -3.99 0.59 6.38
CA ALA A 402 -3.60 0.09 5.06
C ALA A 402 -2.82 -1.24 5.16
N TYR A 403 -1.81 -1.33 6.04
CA TYR A 403 -1.06 -2.57 6.25
C TYR A 403 -1.92 -3.67 6.90
N ALA A 404 -2.74 -3.33 7.89
CA ALA A 404 -3.69 -4.28 8.47
C ALA A 404 -4.72 -4.78 7.44
N GLY A 405 -5.18 -3.89 6.55
CA GLY A 405 -6.05 -4.20 5.41
C GLY A 405 -5.42 -5.20 4.43
N ALA A 406 -4.16 -4.98 4.05
CA ALA A 406 -3.41 -5.91 3.20
C ALA A 406 -3.18 -7.27 3.90
N ALA A 407 -2.97 -7.27 5.22
CA ALA A 407 -2.76 -8.48 6.02
C ALA A 407 -4.06 -9.23 6.40
N LEU A 408 -5.26 -8.75 6.03
CA LEU A 408 -6.54 -9.35 6.43
C LEU A 408 -6.65 -10.87 6.18
N PRO A 409 -6.23 -11.43 5.02
CA PRO A 409 -6.31 -12.87 4.80
C PRO A 409 -5.48 -13.69 5.79
N LEU A 410 -4.28 -13.20 6.15
CA LEU A 410 -3.40 -13.82 7.14
C LEU A 410 -4.01 -13.72 8.55
N LEU A 411 -4.57 -12.56 8.92
CA LEU A 411 -5.25 -12.37 10.20
C LEU A 411 -6.46 -13.31 10.34
N LEU A 412 -7.24 -13.51 9.27
CA LEU A 412 -8.34 -14.47 9.24
C LEU A 412 -7.86 -15.91 9.34
N LEU A 413 -6.79 -16.29 8.60
CA LEU A 413 -6.20 -17.62 8.66
C LEU A 413 -5.76 -17.99 10.08
N PHE A 414 -5.10 -17.08 10.80
CA PHE A 414 -4.70 -17.32 12.19
C PHE A 414 -5.86 -17.29 13.17
N SER A 415 -6.91 -16.50 12.91
CA SER A 415 -8.16 -16.50 13.71
C SER A 415 -8.88 -17.85 13.67
N VAL A 416 -8.85 -18.54 12.51
CA VAL A 416 -9.45 -19.88 12.35
C VAL A 416 -8.53 -20.99 12.86
N ALA A 417 -7.21 -20.80 12.83
CA ALA A 417 -6.24 -21.82 13.26
C ALA A 417 -6.12 -22.03 14.79
N GLU A 418 -6.97 -21.37 15.59
CA GLU A 418 -6.99 -21.39 17.08
C GLU A 418 -5.62 -21.16 17.78
N ARG A 419 -4.65 -20.57 17.07
CA ARG A 419 -3.32 -20.28 17.63
C ARG A 419 -3.40 -19.13 18.63
N GLY A 420 -2.63 -19.23 19.71
CA GLY A 420 -2.51 -18.15 20.69
C GLY A 420 -2.03 -16.86 20.03
N LEU A 421 -2.63 -15.71 20.41
CA LEU A 421 -2.27 -14.41 19.83
C LEU A 421 -0.78 -14.11 19.94
N ALA A 422 -0.11 -14.55 21.02
CA ALA A 422 1.33 -14.39 21.19
C ALA A 422 2.15 -15.16 20.13
N ASP A 423 1.77 -16.39 19.81
CA ASP A 423 2.46 -17.23 18.81
C ASP A 423 2.25 -16.67 17.40
N THR A 424 1.04 -16.16 17.12
CA THR A 424 0.72 -15.48 15.86
C THR A 424 1.52 -14.18 15.69
N LEU A 425 1.56 -13.32 16.72
CA LEU A 425 2.29 -12.04 16.67
C LEU A 425 3.81 -12.20 16.59
N THR A 426 4.35 -13.33 17.07
CA THR A 426 5.79 -13.64 17.01
C THR A 426 6.19 -14.48 15.79
N SER A 427 5.22 -14.92 14.97
CA SER A 427 5.51 -15.57 13.69
C SER A 427 6.26 -14.63 12.73
N GLN A 428 7.16 -15.17 11.91
CA GLN A 428 8.05 -14.34 11.09
C GLN A 428 7.30 -13.38 10.14
N VAL A 429 6.20 -13.83 9.54
CA VAL A 429 5.40 -13.01 8.60
C VAL A 429 4.76 -11.83 9.33
N ILE A 430 4.07 -12.09 10.46
CA ILE A 430 3.40 -11.03 11.24
C ILE A 430 4.41 -10.12 11.93
N ALA A 431 5.49 -10.66 12.48
CA ALA A 431 6.57 -9.88 13.09
C ALA A 431 7.24 -8.95 12.06
N THR A 432 7.36 -9.39 10.80
CA THR A 432 7.86 -8.56 9.70
C THR A 432 6.94 -7.39 9.41
N GLU A 433 5.62 -7.60 9.29
CA GLU A 433 4.66 -6.50 9.10
C GLU A 433 4.57 -5.55 10.30
N ILE A 434 4.69 -6.07 11.53
CA ILE A 434 4.75 -5.25 12.75
C ILE A 434 6.00 -4.37 12.74
N VAL A 435 7.18 -4.92 12.49
CA VAL A 435 8.43 -4.14 12.40
C VAL A 435 8.34 -3.13 11.26
N ARG A 436 7.81 -3.51 10.09
CA ARG A 436 7.60 -2.60 8.95
C ARG A 436 6.71 -1.43 9.33
N THR A 437 5.55 -1.70 9.91
CA THR A 437 4.55 -0.70 10.30
C THR A 437 5.08 0.23 11.39
N LEU A 438 5.71 -0.30 12.44
CA LEU A 438 6.22 0.48 13.56
C LEU A 438 7.43 1.33 13.18
N VAL A 439 8.41 0.76 12.46
CA VAL A 439 9.60 1.52 12.02
C VAL A 439 9.20 2.61 11.01
N GLY A 440 8.33 2.30 10.05
CA GLY A 440 7.78 3.28 9.13
C GLY A 440 7.05 4.42 9.85
N SER A 441 6.21 4.09 10.85
CA SER A 441 5.50 5.09 11.66
C SER A 441 6.43 5.95 12.51
N ILE A 442 7.49 5.37 13.11
CA ILE A 442 8.50 6.13 13.86
C ILE A 442 9.22 7.12 12.94
N GLY A 443 9.59 6.69 11.72
CA GLY A 443 10.12 7.58 10.69
C GLY A 443 9.18 8.72 10.35
N LEU A 444 7.90 8.42 10.07
CA LEU A 444 6.88 9.43 9.77
C LEU A 444 6.72 10.46 10.90
N VAL A 445 6.67 10.00 12.15
CA VAL A 445 6.60 10.86 13.35
C VAL A 445 7.86 11.72 13.48
N ALA A 446 9.04 11.19 13.17
CA ALA A 446 10.31 11.92 13.23
C ALA A 446 10.50 12.91 12.06
N ALA A 447 9.89 12.64 10.90
CA ALA A 447 9.95 13.50 9.72
C ALA A 447 9.38 14.90 9.98
N VAL A 448 8.33 15.01 10.81
CA VAL A 448 7.70 16.30 11.14
C VAL A 448 8.60 17.26 11.93
N PRO A 449 9.12 16.92 13.12
CA PRO A 449 10.02 17.83 13.85
C PRO A 449 11.32 18.09 13.08
N LEU A 450 11.85 17.09 12.36
CA LEU A 450 13.03 17.26 11.51
C LEU A 450 12.79 18.30 10.41
N THR A 451 11.75 18.10 9.59
CA THR A 451 11.42 19.01 8.48
C THR A 451 11.03 20.39 9.00
N THR A 452 10.29 20.46 10.11
CA THR A 452 9.90 21.75 10.72
C THR A 452 11.13 22.52 11.22
N ALA A 453 12.09 21.87 11.88
CA ALA A 453 13.31 22.52 12.33
C ALA A 453 14.16 23.05 11.16
N LEU A 454 14.33 22.24 10.11
CA LEU A 454 15.02 22.64 8.88
C LEU A 454 14.29 23.82 8.20
N ALA A 455 12.97 23.72 8.05
CA ALA A 455 12.13 24.73 7.42
C ALA A 455 12.17 26.07 8.14
N VAL A 456 12.12 26.07 9.47
CA VAL A 456 12.28 27.28 10.29
C VAL A 456 13.68 27.86 10.12
N ALA A 457 14.73 27.04 10.15
CA ALA A 457 16.12 27.50 10.00
C ALA A 457 16.41 28.09 8.60
N VAL A 458 15.77 27.57 7.55
CA VAL A 458 15.89 28.07 6.16
C VAL A 458 15.06 29.34 5.96
N SER A 459 13.77 29.31 6.33
CA SER A 459 12.82 30.41 6.08
C SER A 459 13.07 31.68 6.92
N THR A 460 13.66 31.56 8.11
CA THR A 460 13.97 32.73 8.97
C THR A 460 15.31 33.39 8.66
N ARG A 461 16.22 32.70 7.95
CA ARG A 461 17.51 33.26 7.50
C ARG A 461 17.40 34.03 6.18
N GLY A 462 16.34 33.80 5.39
CA GLY A 462 15.99 34.65 4.27
C GLY A 462 15.31 35.94 4.72
N ARG A 463 15.96 37.10 4.55
CA ARG A 463 15.24 38.39 4.60
C ARG A 463 14.36 38.48 3.35
N ILE A 464 13.05 38.36 3.54
CA ILE A 464 12.07 38.74 2.53
C ILE A 464 12.11 40.27 2.45
N GLY A 465 12.73 40.79 1.38
CA GLY A 465 12.67 42.21 1.05
C GLY A 465 11.23 42.60 0.71
N ARG A 466 10.79 43.77 1.21
CA ARG A 466 9.51 44.38 0.86
C ARG A 466 9.42 44.68 -0.64
#